data_AF-A0A014NJV2-F1
#
_entry.id   AF-A0A014NJV2-F1
#
_cell.length_a   1.000
_cell.length_b   1.000
_cell.length_c   1.000
_cell.angle_alpha   90.00
_cell.angle_beta   90.00
_cell.angle_gamma   90.00
#
_symmetry.space_group_name_H-M   'P 1'
#
loop_
_entity.id
_entity.type
_entity.pdbx_description
1 polymer ?
#
loop_
_entity_poly.entity_id
_entity_poly.type
_entity_poly.pdbx_seq_one_letter_code
_entity_poly.pdbx_strand_id
1 'polypeptide(L)'
;MLKNNLFILIKLILSCLILFLIANVISELLASSIIYFKKGFFPFSWERAFASFFESGYVGGLILGVGIWIKIKLKERKDRKASE
;
A
#
# COMPACT_ATOMS: atom_id res chain seq x y z
N MET A 1 6.80 -25.87 -6.21
CA MET A 1 6.37 -24.71 -7.04
C MET A 1 5.68 -23.58 -6.27
N LEU A 2 5.23 -23.79 -5.04
CA LEU A 2 4.31 -22.91 -4.32
C LEU A 2 4.90 -21.57 -3.82
N LYS A 3 6.22 -21.56 -3.55
CA LYS A 3 7.01 -20.44 -3.01
C LYS A 3 7.18 -19.30 -4.01
N ASN A 4 7.33 -19.61 -5.30
CA ASN A 4 7.51 -18.62 -6.37
C ASN A 4 6.27 -17.72 -6.52
N ASN A 5 5.07 -18.31 -6.46
CA ASN A 5 3.83 -17.55 -6.62
C ASN A 5 3.54 -16.61 -5.43
N LEU A 6 3.95 -16.96 -4.21
CA LEU A 6 3.83 -16.07 -3.05
C LEU A 6 4.77 -14.88 -3.16
N PHE A 7 6.01 -15.10 -3.61
CA PHE A 7 6.97 -14.03 -3.85
C PHE A 7 6.47 -13.06 -4.93
N ILE A 8 5.86 -13.58 -5.99
CA ILE A 8 5.25 -12.77 -7.05
C ILE A 8 4.08 -11.94 -6.50
N LEU A 9 3.19 -12.55 -5.71
CA LEU A 9 2.07 -11.83 -5.07
C LEU A 9 2.53 -10.72 -4.14
N ILE A 10 3.53 -10.99 -3.28
CA ILE A 10 4.11 -10.00 -2.39
C ILE A 10 4.75 -8.86 -3.20
N LYS A 11 5.49 -9.20 -4.26
CA LYS A 11 6.10 -8.21 -5.16
C LYS A 11 5.04 -7.34 -5.84
N LEU A 12 3.92 -7.92 -6.28
CA LEU A 12 2.82 -7.19 -6.89
C LEU A 12 2.13 -6.24 -5.90
N ILE A 13 1.91 -6.69 -4.66
CA ILE A 13 1.29 -5.89 -3.61
C ILE A 13 2.21 -4.74 -3.19
N LEU A 14 3.50 -5.01 -3.03
CA LEU A 14 4.50 -3.97 -2.75
C LEU A 14 4.56 -2.93 -3.88
N SER A 15 4.57 -3.40 -5.14
CA SER A 15 4.53 -2.51 -6.31
C SER A 15 3.26 -1.65 -6.32
N CYS A 16 2.11 -2.22 -5.98
CA CYS A 16 0.84 -1.51 -5.93
C CYS A 16 0.83 -0.43 -4.83
N LEU A 17 1.36 -0.76 -3.64
CA LEU A 17 1.50 0.19 -2.54
C LEU A 17 2.42 1.36 -2.91
N ILE A 18 3.55 1.08 -3.56
CA ILE A 18 4.49 2.11 -4.03
C ILE A 18 3.80 3.03 -5.05
N LEU A 19 3.06 2.48 -6.02
CA LEU A 19 2.31 3.27 -7.00
C LEU A 19 1.25 4.15 -6.33
N PHE A 20 0.54 3.62 -5.33
CA PHE A 20 -0.47 4.38 -4.58
C PHE A 20 0.14 5.52 -3.76
N LEU A 21 1.33 5.28 -3.18
CA LEU A 21 2.08 6.28 -2.42
C LEU A 21 2.54 7.41 -3.35
N ILE A 22 3.12 7.07 -4.51
CA ILE A 22 3.52 8.04 -5.52
C ILE A 22 2.31 8.85 -6.01
N ALA A 23 1.18 8.20 -6.31
CA ALA A 23 -0.04 8.88 -6.75
C ALA A 23 -0.58 9.86 -5.69
N ASN A 24 -0.55 9.49 -4.41
CA ASN A 24 -0.97 10.39 -3.32
C ASN A 24 -0.04 11.59 -3.19
N VAL A 25 1.28 11.38 -3.21
CA VAL A 25 2.26 12.46 -3.16
C VAL A 25 2.05 13.42 -4.33
N ILE A 26 1.84 12.91 -5.55
CA ILE A 26 1.58 13.74 -6.74
C ILE A 26 0.27 14.51 -6.58
N SER A 27 -0.79 13.87 -6.10
CA SER A 27 -2.09 14.51 -5.91
C SER A 27 -2.02 15.67 -4.91
N GLU A 28 -1.32 15.47 -3.79
CA GLU A 28 -1.14 16.50 -2.76
C GLU A 28 -0.21 17.63 -3.23
N LEU A 29 0.82 17.30 -4.01
CA LEU A 29 1.69 18.29 -4.65
C LEU A 29 0.91 19.13 -5.67
N LEU A 30 0.04 18.51 -6.48
CA LEU A 30 -0.85 19.22 -7.41
C LEU A 30 -1.82 20.12 -6.68
N ALA A 31 -2.50 19.61 -5.65
CA ALA A 31 -3.45 20.37 -4.86
C ALA A 31 -2.79 21.59 -4.21
N SER A 32 -1.60 21.41 -3.62
CA SER A 32 -0.83 22.51 -3.03
C SER A 32 -0.34 23.51 -4.09
N SER A 33 0.07 23.04 -5.27
CA SER A 33 0.48 23.89 -6.39
C SER A 33 -0.67 24.75 -6.92
N ILE A 34 -1.88 24.18 -7.05
CA ILE A 34 -3.10 24.91 -7.43
C ILE A 34 -3.43 26.00 -6.39
N ILE A 35 -3.31 25.69 -5.10
CA ILE A 35 -3.55 26.66 -4.03
C ILE A 35 -2.50 27.77 -4.04
N TYR A 36 -1.24 27.45 -4.33
CA TYR A 36 -0.16 28.42 -4.45
C TYR A 36 -0.40 29.40 -5.60
N PHE A 37 -0.81 28.92 -6.77
CA PHE A 37 -1.17 29.80 -7.89
C PHE A 37 -2.36 30.72 -7.58
N LYS A 38 -3.28 30.30 -6.69
CA LYS A 38 -4.50 31.05 -6.38
C LYS A 38 -4.38 32.00 -5.19
N LYS A 39 -3.57 31.66 -4.18
CA LYS A 39 -3.44 32.43 -2.92
C LYS A 39 -2.02 32.93 -2.64
N GLY A 40 -1.03 32.56 -3.45
CA GLY A 40 0.38 32.92 -3.23
C GLY A 40 1.04 32.22 -2.03
N PHE A 41 0.36 31.26 -1.40
CA PHE A 41 0.86 30.53 -0.24
C PHE A 41 0.86 29.04 -0.55
N PHE A 42 1.95 28.34 -0.25
CA PHE A 42 2.12 26.91 -0.49
C PHE A 42 1.96 26.15 0.84
N PRO A 43 0.74 25.74 1.22
CA PRO A 43 0.52 25.02 2.48
C PRO A 43 0.91 23.55 2.38
N PHE A 44 2.05 23.25 1.76
CA PHE A 44 2.55 21.88 1.65
C PHE A 44 3.24 21.50 2.95
N SER A 45 2.68 20.51 3.64
CA SER A 45 3.34 19.87 4.77
C SER A 45 3.44 18.39 4.47
N TRP A 46 4.68 17.90 4.34
CA TRP A 46 4.99 16.48 4.25
C TRP A 46 4.35 15.69 5.39
N GLU A 47 4.23 16.30 6.57
CA GLU A 47 3.65 15.65 7.75
C GLU A 47 2.15 15.39 7.58
N ARG A 48 1.39 16.35 7.03
CA ARG A 48 -0.05 16.17 6.76
C ARG A 48 -0.31 15.20 5.62
N ALA A 49 0.50 15.25 4.57
CA ALA A 49 0.41 14.33 3.45
C ALA A 49 0.69 12.89 3.89
N PHE A 50 1.75 12.68 4.68
CA PHE A 50 2.07 11.38 5.24
C PHE A 50 1.06 10.93 6.29
N ALA A 51 0.51 11.83 7.12
CA ALA A 51 -0.51 11.48 8.11
C ALA A 51 -1.80 10.99 7.44
N SER A 52 -2.29 11.69 6.42
CA SER A 52 -3.48 11.27 5.64
C SER A 52 -3.25 9.94 4.91
N PHE A 53 -2.05 9.77 4.34
CA PHE A 53 -1.67 8.51 3.69
C PHE A 53 -1.47 7.38 4.69
N PHE A 54 -0.92 7.64 5.88
CA PHE A 54 -0.79 6.62 6.92
C PHE A 54 -2.15 6.29 7.52
N GLU A 55 -3.03 7.25 7.78
CA GLU A 55 -4.34 6.95 8.34
C GLU A 55 -5.18 6.08 7.39
N SER A 56 -5.22 6.42 6.10
CA SER A 56 -5.94 5.63 5.09
C SER A 56 -5.17 4.38 4.64
N GLY A 57 -3.86 4.49 4.47
CA GLY A 57 -2.97 3.46 3.97
C GLY A 57 -2.54 2.44 5.02
N TYR A 58 -2.49 2.79 6.30
CA TYR A 58 -2.23 1.84 7.40
C TYR A 58 -3.40 0.88 7.56
N VAL A 59 -4.64 1.38 7.46
CA VAL A 59 -5.85 0.53 7.46
C VAL A 59 -5.84 -0.40 6.25
N GLY A 60 -5.54 0.12 5.05
CA GLY A 60 -5.41 -0.69 3.84
C GLY A 60 -4.27 -1.73 3.93
N GLY A 61 -3.12 -1.33 4.47
CA GLY A 61 -1.93 -2.15 4.65
C GLY A 61 -2.13 -3.25 5.68
N LEU A 62 -2.81 -2.98 6.79
CA LEU A 62 -3.18 -3.98 7.79
C LEU A 62 -4.15 -5.01 7.21
N ILE A 63 -5.20 -4.58 6.51
CA ILE A 63 -6.18 -5.49 5.91
C ILE A 63 -5.52 -6.39 4.86
N LEU A 64 -4.67 -5.83 4.00
CA LEU A 64 -3.92 -6.59 3.00
C LEU A 64 -2.89 -7.52 3.64
N GLY A 65 -2.15 -7.05 4.66
CA GLY A 65 -1.18 -7.85 5.41
C GLY A 65 -1.84 -9.06 6.08
N VAL A 66 -2.97 -8.86 6.74
CA VAL A 66 -3.77 -9.93 7.35
C VAL A 66 -4.33 -10.89 6.29
N GLY A 67 -4.85 -10.38 5.18
CA GLY A 67 -5.36 -11.20 4.07
C GLY A 67 -4.29 -12.11 3.45
N ILE A 68 -3.06 -11.60 3.29
CA ILE A 68 -1.92 -12.38 2.82
C ILE A 68 -1.51 -13.42 3.86
N TRP A 69 -1.45 -13.06 5.14
CA TRP A 69 -1.07 -13.97 6.22
C TRP A 69 -2.03 -15.17 6.30
N ILE A 70 -3.34 -14.91 6.21
CA ILE A 70 -4.37 -15.95 6.18
C ILE A 70 -4.19 -16.84 4.94
N LYS A 71 -4.00 -16.25 3.74
CA LYS A 71 -3.76 -17.03 2.51
C LYS A 71 -2.54 -17.94 2.62
N ILE A 72 -1.44 -17.47 3.20
CA ILE A 72 -0.22 -18.26 3.41
C ILE A 72 -0.51 -19.43 4.35
N LYS A 73 -1.14 -19.17 5.50
CA LYS A 73 -1.52 -20.20 6.48
C LYS A 73 -2.42 -21.27 5.88
N LEU A 74 -3.38 -20.87 5.04
CA LEU A 74 -4.35 -21.78 4.42
C LEU A 74 -3.68 -22.65 3.33
N LYS A 75 -2.73 -22.07 2.59
CA LYS A 75 -1.89 -22.81 1.62
C LYS A 75 -1.01 -23.85 2.30
N GLU A 76 -0.35 -23.47 3.39
CA GLU A 76 0.54 -24.34 4.17
C GLU A 76 -0.24 -25.51 4.82
N ARG A 77 -1.48 -25.28 5.24
CA ARG A 77 -2.39 -26.33 5.73
C ARG A 77 -2.83 -27.30 4.63
N LYS A 78 -3.02 -26.80 3.40
CA LYS A 78 -3.42 -27.63 2.25
C LYS A 78 -2.28 -28.53 1.77
N ASP A 79 -1.05 -28.01 1.74
CA ASP A 79 0.14 -28.81 1.37
C ASP A 79 0.43 -29.92 2.39
N ARG A 80 0.22 -29.67 3.69
CA ARG A 80 0.36 -30.71 4.73
C ARG A 80 -0.63 -31.87 4.55
N LYS A 81 -1.90 -31.58 4.23
CA LYS A 81 -2.93 -32.60 4.02
C LYS A 81 -2.77 -33.42 2.73
N ALA A 82 -1.98 -32.95 1.78
CA ALA A 82 -1.73 -33.67 0.52
C ALA A 82 -0.49 -34.59 0.59
N SER A 83 0.23 -34.57 1.72
CA SER A 83 1.45 -35.36 1.95
C SER A 83 1.24 -36.51 2.96
N GLU A 84 0.01 -36.68 3.45
CA GLU A 84 -0.49 -37.85 4.20
C GLU A 84 -1.40 -38.67 3.27
#